data_AF-A0AA87YX79-F1
#
_entry.id   AF-A0AA87YX79-F1
#
_cell.length_a   1.000
_cell.length_b   1.000
_cell.length_c   1.000
_cell.angle_alpha   90.00
_cell.angle_beta   90.00
_cell.angle_gamma   90.00
#
_symmetry.space_group_name_H-M   'P 1'
#
loop_
_entity.id
_entity.type
_entity.pdbx_description
1 polymer ?
#
loop_
_entity_poly.entity_id
_entity_poly.type
_entity_poly.pdbx_seq_one_letter_code
_entity_poly.pdbx_strand_id
1 'polypeptide(L)'
;MSNVLQKQYEDHETAMQIMDNLEEMFGEQTIQAKTDVIKGLMNCKQKVGTPIKEHMMKIMAYLSGAQANGAEIDAATQLIMVFQTLSKDFDFF
;
A
#
# COMPACT_ATOMS: atom_id res chain seq x y z
N MET A 1 28.66 -3.48 14.29
CA MET A 1 28.07 -4.30 13.21
C MET A 1 27.59 -3.32 12.16
N SER A 2 28.10 -3.41 10.93
CA SER A 2 27.61 -2.61 9.79
C SER A 2 26.33 -3.25 9.26
N ASN A 3 25.30 -2.45 9.02
CA ASN A 3 24.08 -2.91 8.33
C ASN A 3 24.48 -3.31 6.89
N VAL A 4 23.86 -4.35 6.32
CA VAL A 4 24.15 -4.82 4.94
C VAL A 4 24.09 -3.66 3.95
N LEU A 5 23.13 -2.74 4.15
CA LEU A 5 23.02 -1.47 3.41
C LEU A 5 24.26 -0.59 3.57
N GLN A 6 24.72 -0.33 4.80
CA GLN A 6 25.91 0.51 5.02
C GLN A 6 27.14 -0.04 4.29
N LYS A 7 27.33 -1.36 4.31
CA LYS A 7 28.46 -2.00 3.63
C LYS A 7 28.35 -1.94 2.09
N GLN A 8 27.13 -1.87 1.56
CA GLN A 8 26.88 -1.77 0.13
C GLN A 8 27.18 -0.38 -0.45
N TYR A 9 27.21 0.66 0.41
CA TYR A 9 27.48 2.04 0.02
C TYR A 9 28.86 2.56 0.46
N GLU A 10 29.72 1.71 1.04
CA GLU A 10 31.09 2.10 1.45
C GLU A 10 31.94 2.59 0.26
N ASP A 11 31.66 2.12 -0.96
CA ASP A 11 32.41 2.44 -2.18
C ASP A 11 31.76 3.53 -3.07
N HIS A 12 30.63 4.12 -2.66
CA HIS A 12 29.98 5.19 -3.45
C HIS A 12 30.71 6.52 -3.24
N GLU A 13 31.28 7.09 -4.31
CA GLU A 13 32.15 8.28 -4.25
C GLU A 13 31.42 9.59 -3.92
N THR A 14 30.10 9.64 -4.10
CA THR A 14 29.33 10.88 -3.90
C THR A 14 28.04 10.65 -3.14
N ALA A 15 27.65 11.63 -2.33
CA ALA A 15 26.38 11.65 -1.62
C ALA A 15 25.17 11.58 -2.58
N MET A 16 25.31 12.08 -3.81
CA MET A 16 24.26 12.06 -4.84
C MET A 16 23.91 10.63 -5.28
N GLN A 17 24.90 9.79 -5.56
CA GLN A 17 24.67 8.39 -5.95
C GLN A 17 24.05 7.57 -4.81
N ILE A 18 24.36 7.89 -3.56
CA ILE A 18 23.71 7.26 -2.40
C ILE A 18 22.25 7.72 -2.31
N MET A 19 21.95 9.00 -2.53
CA MET A 19 20.57 9.51 -2.52
C MET A 19 19.72 8.90 -3.65
N ASP A 20 20.24 8.84 -4.88
CA ASP A 20 19.53 8.27 -6.03
C ASP A 20 19.18 6.78 -5.80
N ASN A 21 20.13 6.00 -5.27
CA ASN A 21 19.91 4.59 -4.97
C ASN A 21 18.95 4.38 -3.79
N LEU A 22 18.99 5.25 -2.77
CA LEU A 22 18.01 5.21 -1.69
C LEU A 22 16.61 5.56 -2.21
N GLU A 23 16.49 6.54 -3.10
CA GLU A 23 15.22 6.89 -3.75
C GLU A 23 14.70 5.74 -4.62
N GLU A 24 15.57 5.05 -5.37
CA GLU A 24 15.20 3.85 -6.12
C GLU A 24 14.72 2.74 -5.18
N MET A 25 15.49 2.41 -4.13
CA MET A 25 15.13 1.34 -3.19
C MET A 25 13.86 1.63 -2.38
N PHE A 26 13.72 2.84 -1.84
CA PHE A 26 12.53 3.23 -1.09
C PHE A 26 11.33 3.48 -2.01
N GLY A 27 11.56 3.95 -3.23
CA GLY A 27 10.56 4.09 -4.28
C GLY A 27 10.00 2.73 -4.71
N GLU A 28 10.86 1.75 -4.96
CA GLU A 28 10.47 0.37 -5.24
C GLU A 28 9.69 -0.26 -4.09
N GLN A 29 10.15 -0.09 -2.84
CA GLN A 29 9.43 -0.57 -1.66
C GLN A 29 8.03 0.08 -1.54
N THR A 30 7.93 1.38 -1.85
CA THR A 30 6.65 2.10 -1.86
C THR A 30 5.72 1.58 -2.95
N ILE A 31 6.23 1.32 -4.15
CA ILE A 31 5.48 0.75 -5.28
C ILE A 31 5.02 -0.67 -4.94
N GLN A 32 5.90 -1.48 -4.34
CA GLN A 32 5.59 -2.83 -3.91
C GLN A 32 4.49 -2.83 -2.85
N ALA A 33 4.61 -2.01 -1.81
CA ALA A 33 3.60 -1.85 -0.77
C ALA A 33 2.24 -1.40 -1.35
N LYS A 34 2.23 -0.42 -2.27
CA LYS A 34 1.02 0.00 -2.99
C LYS A 34 0.40 -1.15 -3.78
N THR A 35 1.23 -1.92 -4.48
CA THR A 35 0.79 -3.04 -5.32
C THR A 35 0.18 -4.18 -4.49
N ASP A 36 0.77 -4.51 -3.35
CA ASP A 36 0.27 -5.57 -2.46
C ASP A 36 -1.08 -5.21 -1.83
N VAL A 37 -1.27 -3.93 -1.51
CA VAL A 37 -2.54 -3.40 -1.01
C VAL A 37 -3.61 -3.47 -2.08
N ILE A 38 -3.31 -3.05 -3.32
CA ILE A 38 -4.23 -3.16 -4.46
C ILE A 38 -4.65 -4.62 -4.66
N LYS A 39 -3.70 -5.57 -4.64
CA LYS A 39 -4.01 -7.01 -4.75
C LYS A 39 -4.89 -7.50 -3.61
N GLY A 40 -4.58 -7.13 -2.36
CA GLY A 40 -5.37 -7.47 -1.18
C GLY A 40 -6.81 -6.97 -1.28
N LEU A 41 -6.98 -5.72 -1.71
CA LEU A 41 -8.28 -5.08 -1.89
C LEU A 41 -9.10 -5.70 -3.02
N MET A 42 -8.48 -6.00 -4.17
CA MET A 42 -9.17 -6.66 -5.28
C MET A 42 -9.72 -8.05 -4.89
N ASN A 43 -9.01 -8.76 -4.02
CA ASN A 43 -9.45 -10.06 -3.48
C ASN A 43 -10.46 -9.91 -2.33
N CYS A 44 -10.55 -8.73 -1.73
CA CYS A 44 -11.47 -8.42 -0.65
C CYS A 44 -12.79 -7.87 -1.19
N LYS A 45 -13.49 -8.62 -2.07
CA LYS A 45 -14.85 -8.26 -2.51
C LYS A 45 -15.85 -8.51 -1.38
N GLN A 46 -16.79 -7.58 -1.21
CA GLN A 46 -17.92 -7.77 -0.30
C GLN A 46 -18.76 -8.95 -0.80
N LYS A 47 -19.02 -9.92 0.08
CA LYS A 47 -19.94 -11.01 -0.23
C LYS A 47 -21.38 -10.53 -0.03
N VAL A 48 -22.30 -11.02 -0.84
CA VAL A 48 -23.73 -10.76 -0.69
C VAL A 48 -24.16 -11.20 0.72
N GLY A 49 -24.87 -10.33 1.43
CA GLY A 49 -25.31 -10.57 2.81
C GLY A 49 -24.29 -10.23 3.90
N THR A 50 -23.03 -9.89 3.57
CA THR A 50 -22.08 -9.37 4.57
C THR A 50 -22.45 -7.93 4.95
N PRO A 51 -22.56 -7.59 6.24
CA PRO A 51 -22.83 -6.23 6.68
C PRO A 51 -21.76 -5.26 6.19
N ILE A 52 -22.19 -4.10 5.65
CA ILE A 52 -21.27 -3.09 5.12
C ILE A 52 -20.24 -2.64 6.16
N LYS A 53 -20.66 -2.50 7.42
CA LYS A 53 -19.76 -2.10 8.51
C LYS A 53 -18.62 -3.09 8.70
N GLU A 54 -18.90 -4.39 8.64
CA GLU A 54 -17.90 -5.44 8.76
C GLU A 54 -16.91 -5.39 7.59
N HIS A 55 -17.44 -5.25 6.37
CA HIS A 55 -16.64 -5.10 5.17
C HIS A 55 -15.72 -3.86 5.24
N MET A 56 -16.27 -2.71 5.62
CA MET A 56 -15.54 -1.45 5.76
C MET A 56 -14.41 -1.55 6.79
N MET A 57 -14.63 -2.23 7.92
CA MET A 57 -13.57 -2.46 8.91
C MET A 57 -12.39 -3.27 8.32
N LYS A 58 -12.68 -4.28 7.50
CA LYS A 58 -11.65 -5.06 6.81
C LYS A 58 -10.87 -4.22 5.81
N ILE A 59 -11.54 -3.36 5.04
CA ILE A 59 -10.88 -2.44 4.10
C ILE A 59 -10.00 -1.42 4.84
N MET A 60 -10.47 -0.87 5.96
CA MET A 60 -9.67 0.03 6.80
C MET A 60 -8.40 -0.64 7.35
N ALA A 61 -8.46 -1.94 7.69
CA ALA A 61 -7.29 -2.68 8.12
C ALA A 61 -6.24 -2.81 6.99
N TYR A 62 -6.66 -3.02 5.73
CA TYR A 62 -5.74 -3.03 4.59
C TYR A 62 -5.11 -1.67 4.32
N LEU A 63 -5.90 -0.59 4.35
CA LEU A 63 -5.42 0.77 4.09
C LEU A 63 -4.47 1.25 5.21
N SER A 64 -4.77 0.95 6.47
CA SER A 64 -3.86 1.26 7.58
C SER A 64 -2.55 0.47 7.52
N GLY A 65 -2.61 -0.82 7.15
CA GLY A 65 -1.41 -1.62 6.88
C GLY A 65 -0.57 -1.08 5.72
N ALA A 66 -1.22 -0.57 4.66
CA ALA A 66 -0.55 0.11 3.55
C ALA A 66 0.28 1.30 4.04
N GLN A 67 -0.37 2.19 4.79
CA GLN A 67 0.25 3.41 5.30
C GLN A 67 1.42 3.09 6.24
N ALA A 68 1.28 2.08 7.10
CA ALA A 68 2.37 1.62 7.98
C ALA A 68 3.59 1.09 7.19
N ASN A 69 3.36 0.59 5.97
CA ASN A 69 4.40 0.12 5.05
C ASN A 69 4.88 1.21 4.07
N GLY A 70 4.58 2.49 4.31
CA GLY A 70 5.02 3.62 3.48
C GLY A 70 4.22 3.81 2.19
N ALA A 71 3.16 3.03 1.96
CA ALA A 71 2.26 3.24 0.84
C ALA A 71 1.29 4.39 1.16
N GLU A 72 1.70 5.62 0.88
CA GLU A 72 0.80 6.77 0.89
C GLU A 72 -0.18 6.68 -0.27
N ILE A 73 -1.46 6.53 0.08
CA ILE A 73 -2.58 6.50 -0.86
C ILE A 73 -3.47 7.71 -0.53
N ASP A 74 -3.67 8.60 -1.51
CA ASP A 74 -4.51 9.78 -1.31
C ASP A 74 -5.98 9.41 -1.09
N ALA A 75 -6.73 10.32 -0.46
CA ALA A 75 -8.12 10.07 -0.07
C ALA A 75 -9.04 9.73 -1.25
N ALA A 76 -8.83 10.34 -2.44
CA ALA A 76 -9.66 10.04 -3.60
C ALA A 76 -9.41 8.62 -4.09
N THR A 77 -8.15 8.20 -4.15
CA THR A 77 -7.78 6.82 -4.50
C THR A 77 -8.31 5.82 -3.47
N GLN A 78 -8.25 6.12 -2.18
CA GLN A 78 -8.84 5.26 -1.13
C GLN A 78 -10.35 5.06 -1.33
N LEU A 79 -11.09 6.12 -1.67
CA LEU A 79 -12.53 6.03 -1.95
C LEU A 79 -12.81 5.18 -3.19
N ILE A 80 -12.05 5.36 -4.27
CA ILE A 80 -12.17 4.53 -5.48
C ILE A 80 -11.95 3.05 -5.16
N MET A 81 -10.91 2.75 -4.37
CA MET A 81 -10.61 1.39 -3.94
C MET A 81 -11.77 0.78 -3.11
N VAL A 82 -12.33 1.55 -2.17
CA VAL A 82 -13.50 1.12 -1.39
C VAL A 82 -14.66 0.78 -2.32
N PHE A 83 -15.03 1.68 -3.23
CA PHE A 83 -16.14 1.45 -4.17
C PHE A 83 -15.93 0.22 -5.03
N GLN A 84 -14.69 -0.03 -5.48
CA GLN A 84 -14.36 -1.22 -6.25
C GLN A 84 -14.54 -2.53 -5.45
N THR A 85 -14.47 -2.50 -4.12
CA THR A 85 -14.65 -3.69 -3.29
C THR A 85 -16.10 -4.02 -2.95
N LEU A 86 -17.02 -3.06 -3.11
CA LEU A 86 -18.43 -3.25 -2.81
C LEU A 86 -19.10 -4.23 -3.78
N SER A 87 -20.12 -4.95 -3.30
CA SER A 87 -20.92 -5.80 -4.17
C SER A 87 -21.68 -4.95 -5.18
N LYS A 88 -21.91 -5.47 -6.39
CA LYS A 88 -22.73 -4.79 -7.41
C LYS A 88 -24.19 -4.67 -6.97
N ASP A 89 -24.63 -5.59 -6.13
CA ASP A 89 -25.98 -5.63 -5.56
C ASP A 89 -26.10 -4.80 -4.27
N PHE A 90 -25.07 -4.01 -3.95
CA PHE A 90 -25.10 -3.12 -2.79
C PHE A 90 -25.97 -1.90 -3.09
N ASP A 91 -27.09 -1.80 -2.39
CA ASP A 91 -27.88 -0.57 -2.35
C ASP A 91 -27.17 0.48 -1.49
N PHE A 92 -26.92 1.64 -2.10
CA PHE A 92 -26.30 2.79 -1.44
C PHE A 92 -27.23 3.51 -0.44
N PHE A 93 -28.50 3.08 -0.33
CA PHE A 93 -29.59 3.81 0.31
C PHE A 93 -30.35 2.96 1.34
#